data_AF-A0A925XC17-F1
#
_entry.id   AF-A0A925XC17-F1
#
_cell.length_a   1.000
_cell.length_b   1.000
_cell.length_c   1.000
_cell.angle_alpha   90.00
_cell.angle_beta   90.00
_cell.angle_gamma   90.00
#
_symmetry.space_group_name_H-M   'P 1'
#
loop_
_entity.id
_entity.type
_entity.pdbx_description
1 polymer ?
#
loop_
_entity_poly.entity_id
_entity_poly.type
_entity_poly.pdbx_seq_one_letter_code
_entity_poly.pdbx_strand_id
1 'polypeptide(L)'
;MALPKKGLRKITVNNIRYGWSATGQDGGIGLSIIPLHHESQILIATFGYHSKEKAYQMKDGSIAFSDKQQFIITPFIVRQVIEYGLNSGWNPEKGKSIINLGSMDDKIDLNLKK
;
A
#
# COMPACT_ATOMS: atom_id res chain seq x y z
N MET A 1 -8.80 1.68 -16.94
CA MET A 1 -7.35 1.44 -16.84
C MET A 1 -7.17 0.12 -16.11
N ALA A 2 -6.51 -0.87 -16.72
CA ALA A 2 -6.23 -2.16 -16.09
C ALA A 2 -4.79 -2.17 -15.59
N LEU A 3 -4.56 -2.66 -14.37
CA LEU A 3 -3.20 -2.81 -13.84
C LEU A 3 -2.42 -3.83 -14.68
N PRO A 4 -1.19 -3.52 -15.10
CA PRO A 4 -0.35 -4.50 -15.80
C PRO A 4 -0.12 -5.72 -14.90
N LYS A 5 -0.46 -6.91 -15.40
CA LYS A 5 -0.40 -8.17 -14.62
C LYS A 5 1.02 -8.60 -14.25
N LYS A 6 2.03 -8.09 -14.96
CA LYS A 6 3.44 -8.42 -14.76
C LYS A 6 3.98 -7.64 -13.57
N GLY A 7 4.44 -8.34 -12.53
CA GLY A 7 5.01 -7.75 -11.31
C GLY A 7 4.05 -7.64 -10.13
N LEU A 8 2.78 -8.07 -10.27
CA LEU A 8 1.85 -8.15 -9.16
C LEU A 8 2.26 -9.26 -8.18
N ARG A 9 2.38 -8.89 -6.91
CA ARG A 9 2.49 -9.83 -5.79
C ARG A 9 1.12 -10.45 -5.54
N LYS A 10 1.09 -11.67 -5.01
CA LYS A 10 -0.16 -12.42 -4.79
C LYS A 10 -0.42 -12.62 -3.32
N ILE A 11 -1.69 -12.59 -2.93
CA ILE A 11 -2.15 -12.90 -1.57
C ILE A 11 -3.54 -13.57 -1.63
N THR A 12 -3.85 -14.41 -0.64
CA THR A 12 -5.18 -14.98 -0.46
C THR A 12 -5.77 -14.49 0.86
N VAL A 13 -6.96 -13.88 0.77
CA VAL A 13 -7.73 -13.36 1.90
C VAL A 13 -9.17 -13.86 1.73
N ASN A 14 -9.75 -14.44 2.77
CA ASN A 14 -11.11 -15.01 2.75
C ASN A 14 -11.38 -15.93 1.54
N ASN A 15 -10.41 -16.80 1.23
CA ASN A 15 -10.44 -17.72 0.09
C ASN A 15 -10.48 -17.08 -1.31
N ILE A 16 -10.36 -15.75 -1.41
CA ILE A 16 -10.27 -15.01 -2.67
C ILE A 16 -8.80 -14.67 -2.94
N ARG A 17 -8.37 -14.88 -4.20
CA ARG A 17 -7.02 -14.56 -4.66
C ARG A 17 -6.96 -13.13 -5.18
N TYR A 18 -5.99 -12.37 -4.67
CA TYR A 18 -5.74 -11.00 -5.06
C TYR A 18 -4.33 -10.83 -5.62
N GLY A 19 -4.19 -9.92 -6.59
CA GLY A 19 -2.93 -9.36 -7.04
C GLY A 19 -2.77 -7.96 -6.46
N TRP A 20 -1.56 -7.58 -6.06
CA TRP A 20 -1.30 -6.25 -5.53
C TRP A 20 0.07 -5.71 -5.95
N SER A 21 0.17 -4.39 -6.01
CA SER A 21 1.40 -3.64 -6.25
C SER A 21 1.46 -2.41 -5.37
N ALA A 22 2.65 -2.09 -4.89
CA ALA A 22 2.93 -0.84 -4.20
C ALA A 22 3.94 -0.02 -5.01
N THR A 23 3.70 1.28 -5.12
CA THR A 23 4.54 2.21 -5.87
C THR A 23 4.75 3.47 -5.05
N GLY A 24 5.98 3.96 -4.96
CA GLY A 24 6.26 5.28 -4.39
C GLY A 24 5.77 6.37 -5.34
N GLN A 25 5.06 7.36 -4.81
CA GLN A 25 4.60 8.56 -5.50
C GLN A 25 5.02 9.81 -4.73
N ASP A 26 4.96 10.97 -5.36
CA ASP A 26 5.21 12.23 -4.66
C ASP A 26 4.18 12.41 -3.54
N GLY A 27 4.66 12.33 -2.29
CA GLY A 27 3.83 12.44 -1.09
C GLY A 27 3.48 11.12 -0.37
N GLY A 28 3.81 9.95 -0.91
CA GLY A 28 3.59 8.69 -0.18
C GLY A 28 3.73 7.41 -1.00
N ILE A 29 3.24 6.31 -0.46
CA ILE A 29 3.18 5.01 -1.13
C ILE A 29 1.74 4.74 -1.56
N GLY A 30 1.53 4.53 -2.86
CA GLY A 30 0.27 4.05 -3.41
C GLY A 30 0.23 2.53 -3.41
N LEU A 31 -0.87 1.96 -2.92
CA LEU A 31 -1.16 0.53 -2.97
C LEU A 31 -2.38 0.29 -3.86
N SER A 32 -2.23 -0.61 -4.83
CA SER A 32 -3.31 -1.07 -5.70
C SER A 32 -3.51 -2.56 -5.53
N ILE A 33 -4.76 -2.99 -5.37
CA ILE A 33 -5.17 -4.39 -5.17
C ILE A 33 -6.28 -4.73 -6.16
N ILE A 34 -6.18 -5.89 -6.81
CA ILE A 34 -7.18 -6.40 -7.75
C ILE A 34 -7.56 -7.85 -7.41
N PRO A 35 -8.83 -8.26 -7.55
CA PRO A 35 -9.20 -9.66 -7.54
C PRO A 35 -8.67 -10.34 -8.81
N LEU A 36 -8.03 -11.51 -8.69
CA LEU A 36 -7.51 -12.23 -9.86
C LEU A 36 -8.60 -12.95 -10.67
N HIS A 37 -9.74 -13.27 -10.04
CA HIS A 37 -10.88 -13.88 -10.73
C HIS A 37 -11.77 -12.83 -11.42
N HIS A 38 -11.77 -11.59 -10.94
CA HIS A 38 -12.59 -10.49 -11.44
C HIS A 38 -11.75 -9.21 -11.54
N GLU A 39 -10.94 -9.12 -12.60
CA GLU A 39 -9.97 -8.03 -12.81
C GLU A 39 -10.60 -6.67 -13.11
N SER A 40 -11.93 -6.56 -13.07
CA SER A 40 -12.67 -5.32 -13.29
C SER A 40 -12.79 -4.44 -12.06
N GLN A 41 -12.20 -4.84 -10.93
CA GLN A 41 -12.21 -4.06 -9.69
C GLN A 41 -10.81 -3.74 -9.22
N ILE A 42 -10.66 -2.53 -8.70
CA ILE A 42 -9.41 -2.05 -8.14
C ILE A 42 -9.71 -1.39 -6.80
N LEU A 43 -9.04 -1.87 -5.75
CA LEU A 43 -8.98 -1.22 -4.46
C LEU A 43 -7.67 -0.43 -4.37
N ILE A 44 -7.78 0.86 -4.08
CA ILE A 44 -6.65 1.79 -3.96
C ILE A 44 -6.56 2.28 -2.51
N ALA A 45 -5.35 2.32 -1.98
CA ALA A 45 -5.03 2.89 -0.68
C ALA A 45 -3.72 3.68 -0.76
N THR A 46 -3.54 4.66 0.11
CA THR A 46 -2.30 5.44 0.23
C THR A 46 -1.73 5.38 1.64
N PHE A 47 -0.43 5.57 1.73
CA PHE A 47 0.33 5.56 2.98
C PHE A 47 1.41 6.64 2.97
N GLY A 48 1.75 7.18 4.13
CA GLY A 48 2.96 7.99 4.29
C GLY A 48 4.23 7.16 4.10
N TYR A 49 5.35 7.85 3.82
CA TYR A 49 6.67 7.19 3.77
C TYR A 49 7.17 6.76 5.15
N HIS A 50 6.66 7.40 6.21
CA HIS A 50 7.14 7.29 7.59
C HIS A 50 8.68 7.29 7.65
N SER A 51 9.30 8.20 6.90
CA SER A 51 10.74 8.40 6.94
C SER A 51 11.13 9.03 8.27
N LYS A 52 12.25 8.59 8.82
CA LYS A 52 12.96 9.36 9.85
C LYS A 52 14.13 10.04 9.17
N GLU A 53 14.16 11.37 9.31
CA GLU A 53 15.31 12.16 8.91
C GLU A 53 16.47 11.81 9.86
N LYS A 54 17.65 11.59 9.28
CA LYS A 54 18.86 11.40 10.04
C LYS A 54 19.90 12.40 9.54
N ALA A 55 20.44 13.17 10.47
CA ALA A 55 21.54 14.09 10.21
C ALA A 55 22.88 13.36 10.30
N TYR A 56 23.81 13.70 9.40
CA TYR A 56 25.19 13.23 9.43
C TYR A 56 26.11 14.41 9.21
N GLN A 57 27.15 14.50 10.03
CA GLN A 57 28.20 15.47 9.83
C GLN A 57 29.13 14.97 8.72
N MET A 58 29.30 15.79 7.69
CA MET A 58 30.24 15.54 6.61
C MET A 58 31.67 15.91 7.04
N LYS A 59 32.66 15.44 6.28
CA LYS A 59 34.09 15.68 6.58
C LYS A 59 34.49 17.16 6.54
N ASP A 60 33.74 17.99 5.83
CA ASP A 60 33.94 19.44 5.73
C ASP A 60 33.21 20.23 6.84
N GLY A 61 32.56 19.54 7.79
CA GLY A 61 31.80 20.16 8.87
C GLY A 61 30.36 20.51 8.53
N SER A 62 29.92 20.35 7.27
CA SER A 62 28.52 20.54 6.88
C SER A 62 27.62 19.42 7.43
N ILE A 63 26.32 19.72 7.57
CA ILE A 63 25.31 18.75 8.00
C ILE A 63 24.51 18.32 6.77
N ALA A 64 24.54 17.01 6.48
CA ALA A 64 23.68 16.40 5.48
C ALA A 64 22.51 15.68 6.15
N PHE A 65 21.35 15.71 5.51
CA PHE A 65 20.17 14.98 5.93
C PHE A 65 19.92 13.82 4.96
N SER A 66 19.58 12.65 5.48
CA SER A 66 19.08 11.55 4.66
C SER A 66 17.85 10.95 5.32
N ASP A 67 16.81 10.82 4.53
CA ASP A 67 15.59 10.14 4.90
C ASP A 67 15.77 8.64 4.76
N LYS A 68 15.64 7.92 5.87
CA LYS A 68 15.55 6.47 5.84
C LYS A 68 14.08 6.07 5.85
N GLN A 69 13.57 5.58 4.71
CA GLN A 69 12.23 5.00 4.64
C GLN A 69 12.13 3.80 5.59
N GLN A 70 11.19 3.86 6.54
CA GLN A 70 10.98 2.79 7.52
C GLN A 70 9.76 1.92 7.19
N PHE A 71 8.92 2.38 6.28
CA PHE A 71 7.67 1.72 5.95
C PHE A 71 7.75 0.95 4.62
N ILE A 72 7.36 -0.32 4.67
CA ILE A 72 7.28 -1.21 3.51
C ILE A 72 5.90 -1.85 3.51
N ILE A 73 5.22 -1.80 2.37
CA ILE A 73 3.96 -2.54 2.21
C ILE A 73 4.24 -4.04 2.24
N THR A 74 3.74 -4.71 3.28
CA THR A 74 3.87 -6.16 3.48
C THR A 74 2.53 -6.86 3.21
N PRO A 75 2.51 -8.20 3.03
CA PRO A 75 1.26 -8.96 2.95
C PRO A 75 0.33 -8.76 4.15
N PHE A 76 0.88 -8.48 5.34
CA PHE A 76 0.10 -8.15 6.54
C PHE A 76 -0.70 -6.85 6.37
N ILE A 77 -0.05 -5.79 5.87
CA ILE A 77 -0.71 -4.52 5.54
C ILE A 77 -1.78 -4.73 4.47
N VAL A 78 -1.45 -5.46 3.40
CA VAL A 78 -2.38 -5.70 2.29
C VAL A 78 -3.62 -6.46 2.75
N ARG A 79 -3.47 -7.44 3.64
CA ARG A 79 -4.60 -8.16 4.24
C ARG A 79 -5.54 -7.20 4.97
N GLN A 80 -5.00 -6.36 5.85
CA GLN A 80 -5.81 -5.40 6.61
C GLN A 80 -6.54 -4.41 5.68
N VAL A 81 -5.89 -3.94 4.61
CA VAL A 81 -6.54 -3.06 3.61
C VAL A 81 -7.69 -3.77 2.90
N ILE A 82 -7.51 -5.04 2.51
CA ILE A 82 -8.58 -5.85 1.90
C ILE A 82 -9.75 -5.98 2.87
N GLU A 83 -9.49 -6.36 4.12
CA GLU A 83 -10.51 -6.54 5.15
C GLU A 83 -11.25 -5.22 5.44
N TYR A 84 -10.53 -4.10 5.52
CA TYR A 84 -11.11 -2.78 5.66
C TYR A 84 -12.01 -2.43 4.46
N GLY A 85 -11.55 -2.70 3.24
CA GLY A 85 -12.32 -2.48 2.01
C GLY A 85 -13.63 -3.27 2.03
N LEU A 86 -13.56 -4.57 2.35
CA LEU A 86 -14.75 -5.45 2.45
C LEU A 86 -15.76 -4.90 3.47
N ASN A 87 -15.28 -4.48 4.64
CA ASN A 87 -16.12 -3.87 5.69
C ASN A 87 -16.71 -2.53 5.27
N SER A 88 -16.04 -1.81 4.36
CA SER A 88 -16.49 -0.52 3.80
C SER A 88 -17.43 -0.67 2.60
N GLY A 89 -17.87 -1.90 2.26
CA GLY A 89 -18.79 -2.17 1.16
C GLY A 89 -18.13 -2.49 -0.17
N TRP A 90 -16.80 -2.64 -0.22
CA TRP A 90 -16.14 -3.19 -1.40
C TRP A 90 -16.55 -4.65 -1.58
N ASN A 91 -17.04 -5.00 -2.77
CA ASN A 91 -17.40 -6.37 -3.10
C ASN A 91 -16.60 -6.85 -4.31
N PRO A 92 -15.52 -7.63 -4.11
CA PRO A 92 -14.63 -8.10 -5.17
C PRO A 92 -15.30 -8.99 -6.24
N GLU A 93 -16.51 -9.49 -5.98
CA GLU A 93 -17.26 -10.38 -6.89
C GLU A 93 -18.36 -9.65 -7.66
N LYS A 94 -18.82 -8.48 -7.20
CA LYS A 94 -19.96 -7.75 -7.80
C LYS A 94 -19.55 -6.37 -8.30
N GLY A 95 -19.28 -6.28 -9.61
CA GLY A 95 -19.30 -5.00 -10.35
C GLY A 95 -17.98 -4.55 -10.98
N LYS A 96 -18.04 -3.37 -11.60
CA LYS A 96 -16.93 -2.65 -12.22
C LYS A 96 -16.77 -1.33 -11.46
N SER A 97 -15.90 -1.28 -10.45
CA SER A 97 -15.67 -0.06 -9.69
C SER A 97 -14.24 0.02 -9.19
N ILE A 98 -13.72 1.25 -9.21
CA ILE A 98 -12.49 1.61 -8.53
C ILE A 98 -12.92 2.18 -7.18
N ILE A 99 -12.46 1.59 -6.09
CA ILE A 99 -12.69 2.10 -4.74
C ILE A 99 -11.37 2.65 -4.23
N ASN A 100 -11.37 3.92 -3.84
CA ASN A 100 -10.24 4.55 -3.18
C ASN A 100 -10.55 4.73 -1.69
N LEU A 101 -9.80 4.05 -0.84
CA LEU A 101 -9.93 4.13 0.62
C LEU A 101 -9.22 5.37 1.22
N GLY A 102 -8.44 6.07 0.40
CA GLY A 102 -7.59 7.18 0.83
C GLY A 102 -6.42 6.71 1.68
N SER A 103 -5.95 7.60 2.58
CA SER A 103 -4.92 7.27 3.54
C SER A 103 -5.41 6.22 4.53
N MET A 104 -4.54 5.25 4.79
CA MET A 104 -4.76 4.12 5.70
C MET A 104 -3.88 4.18 6.94
N ASP A 105 -3.05 5.21 7.09
CA ASP A 105 -2.05 5.35 8.15
C ASP A 105 -2.64 5.18 9.56
N ASP A 106 -3.83 5.74 9.79
CA ASP A 106 -4.53 5.72 11.08
C ASP A 106 -5.65 4.67 11.16
N LYS A 107 -5.82 3.85 10.12
CA LYS A 107 -6.95 2.90 9.99
C LYS A 107 -6.55 1.44 10.18
N ILE A 108 -5.25 1.14 10.10
CA ILE A 108 -4.70 -0.22 10.24
C ILE A 108 -3.40 -0.19 11.01
N ASP A 109 -2.94 -1.36 11.47
CA ASP A 109 -1.63 -1.47 12.11
C ASP A 109 -0.52 -1.50 11.05
N LEU A 110 0.31 -0.45 11.02
CA LEU A 110 1.44 -0.32 10.11
C LEU A 110 2.68 -1.14 10.53
N ASN A 111 2.69 -1.71 11.75
CA ASN A 111 3.82 -2.43 12.35
C ASN A 111 5.16 -1.68 12.21
N LEU A 112 5.12 -0.37 12.42
CA LEU A 112 6.32 0.47 12.40
C LEU A 112 7.14 0.16 13.66
N LYS A 113 8.33 -0.42 13.48
CA LYS A 113 9.28 -0.57 14.60
C LYS A 113 9.65 0.83 15.12
N LYS A 114 9.30 1.11 16.37
CA LYS A 114 9.58 2.39 17.04
C LYS A 114 11.07 2.69 17.10
#